data_AF-A0A2V9VQ01-F1
#
_entry.id   AF-A0A2V9VQ01-F1
#
_cell.length_a   1.000
_cell.length_b   1.000
_cell.length_c   1.000
_cell.angle_alpha   90.00
_cell.angle_beta   90.00
_cell.angle_gamma   90.00
#
_symmetry.space_group_name_H-M   'P 1'
#
loop_
_entity.id
_entity.type
_entity.pdbx_description
1 polymer ?
#
loop_
_entity_poly.entity_id
_entity_poly.type
_entity_poly.pdbx_seq_one_letter_code
_entity_poly.pdbx_strand_id
1 'polypeptide(L)'
;MPRIPIFKLGSSTDETIPPELASYKPSLSLEGLSVGIDNLRHDVHLSPKFTEMARAHVARLIARHGDVEGLLAAEAPAAVPRTAFLNKLTTVIKPGSKSEPADFKSVLTALHVAALNRAKAENNVTIDLLARLAVVKFLRLELNSQFAQVLERCRMMLKSYEGVRQQKALEYRERVASFQVRKKIIQRKTGQDLFLLLRDIEKETLARMRRSRFGENDSEGHKLLINRLVLSEDGRDDYLCAEQYVMLGNWERDPDRFIRMREISCEFLRSLQMDLPDDDAELDPWLNAPENAHALVGGGTPSESSPEGRSQKARLLSWVRLLEDQSVMEYVIASYEAVPLLSEYSSRINPQQLKNALVDRTECSRVERLIQEGGRLSANNLYAAVGRVASCRGSDRARVAGRFLRDFLRYHRDMRRLEALNSALDSINLIGNAKLRELSAVNGTLYEFLLQEEQKPAEERVLGH
;
A
#
# COMPACT_ATOMS: atom_id res chain seq x y z
N MET A 1 7.71 -53.69 -52.78
CA MET A 1 7.42 -53.02 -51.49
C MET A 1 6.72 -51.70 -51.80
N PRO A 2 5.48 -51.45 -51.33
CA PRO A 2 4.79 -50.20 -51.58
C PRO A 2 5.35 -49.10 -50.67
N ARG A 3 5.57 -47.91 -51.25
CA ARG A 3 5.98 -46.71 -50.52
C ARG A 3 4.81 -46.20 -49.67
N ILE A 4 5.00 -46.18 -48.36
CA ILE A 4 4.08 -45.55 -47.40
C ILE A 4 4.19 -44.02 -47.57
N PRO A 5 3.10 -43.28 -47.80
CA PRO A 5 3.15 -41.84 -47.78
C PRO A 5 3.30 -41.36 -46.32
N ILE A 6 4.37 -40.60 -46.08
CA ILE A 6 4.56 -39.83 -44.84
C ILE A 6 3.50 -38.74 -44.85
N PHE A 7 2.49 -38.87 -43.99
CA PHE A 7 1.59 -37.78 -43.64
C PHE A 7 2.44 -36.67 -43.00
N LYS A 8 2.71 -35.60 -43.75
CA LYS A 8 3.08 -34.33 -43.16
C LYS A 8 1.86 -33.86 -42.35
N LEU A 9 1.93 -34.03 -41.03
CA LEU A 9 1.04 -33.31 -40.10
C LEU A 9 1.09 -31.84 -40.49
N GLY A 10 -0.06 -31.26 -40.79
CA GLY A 10 -0.19 -29.86 -41.15
C GLY A 10 0.46 -28.98 -40.09
N SER A 11 1.52 -28.29 -40.47
CA SER A 11 1.93 -27.05 -39.83
C SER A 11 0.86 -26.01 -40.16
N SER A 12 -0.24 -25.99 -39.41
CA SER A 12 -1.02 -24.76 -39.29
C SER A 12 -0.21 -23.82 -38.39
N THR A 13 0.79 -23.17 -38.98
CA THR A 13 1.22 -21.86 -38.52
C THR A 13 0.04 -20.93 -38.79
N ASP A 14 -1.00 -21.01 -37.95
CA ASP A 14 -1.89 -19.87 -37.76
C ASP A 14 -0.95 -18.77 -37.27
N GLU A 15 -0.57 -17.85 -38.16
CA GLU A 15 0.21 -16.67 -37.81
C GLU A 15 -0.54 -15.97 -36.67
N THR A 16 -0.05 -16.15 -35.45
CA THR A 16 -0.63 -15.50 -34.28
C THR A 16 -0.38 -14.02 -34.41
N ILE A 17 -1.44 -13.22 -34.41
CA ILE A 17 -1.35 -11.77 -34.51
C ILE A 17 -0.51 -11.26 -33.32
N PRO A 18 0.59 -10.52 -33.54
CA PRO A 18 1.38 -9.96 -32.44
C PRO A 18 0.53 -9.03 -31.57
N PRO A 19 0.71 -9.05 -30.23
CA PRO A 19 -0.05 -8.17 -29.35
C PRO A 19 0.43 -6.72 -29.47
N GLU A 20 -0.50 -5.78 -29.46
CA GLU A 20 -0.20 -4.35 -29.29
C GLU A 20 -0.03 -4.05 -27.79
N LEU A 21 1.21 -3.79 -27.37
CA LEU A 21 1.54 -3.56 -25.96
C LEU A 21 1.78 -2.08 -25.66
N ALA A 22 1.15 -1.58 -24.60
CA ALA A 22 1.44 -0.27 -24.04
C ALA A 22 2.75 -0.29 -23.23
N SER A 23 3.43 0.85 -23.16
CA SER A 23 4.66 1.03 -22.39
C SER A 23 4.47 2.13 -21.35
N TYR A 24 4.89 1.87 -20.11
CA TYR A 24 4.78 2.81 -19.00
C TYR A 24 6.01 2.80 -18.10
N LYS A 25 6.65 3.97 -17.91
CA LYS A 25 7.75 4.13 -16.96
C LYS A 25 7.34 5.11 -15.85
N PRO A 26 7.21 4.66 -14.59
CA PRO A 26 6.99 5.55 -13.47
C PRO A 26 8.13 6.57 -13.36
N SER A 27 7.77 7.85 -13.28
CA SER A 27 8.72 8.94 -13.08
C SER A 27 8.12 10.02 -12.20
N LEU A 28 8.94 10.58 -11.32
CA LEU A 28 8.61 11.76 -10.52
C LEU A 28 9.80 12.71 -10.60
N SER A 29 9.58 13.93 -11.08
CA SER A 29 10.58 14.99 -11.08
C SER A 29 10.11 16.17 -10.23
N LEU A 30 11.05 16.74 -9.48
CA LEU A 30 10.88 17.98 -8.71
C LEU A 30 11.60 19.16 -9.39
N GLU A 31 11.74 19.11 -10.72
CA GLU A 31 12.31 20.18 -11.53
C GLU A 31 11.65 21.54 -11.30
N GLY A 32 12.48 22.58 -11.33
CA GLY A 32 12.05 23.96 -11.08
C GLY A 32 11.94 24.34 -9.61
N LEU A 33 12.40 23.50 -8.68
CA LEU A 33 12.49 23.81 -7.25
C LEU A 33 13.94 23.98 -6.81
N SER A 34 14.18 24.91 -5.88
CA SER A 34 15.48 25.11 -5.25
C SER A 34 15.76 23.99 -4.24
N VAL A 35 17.02 23.56 -4.18
CA VAL A 35 17.49 22.66 -3.12
C VAL A 35 17.79 23.46 -1.84
N GLY A 36 17.70 22.77 -0.71
CA GLY A 36 17.94 23.27 0.63
C GLY A 36 19.40 23.52 0.94
N ILE A 37 19.67 23.79 2.22
CA ILE A 37 21.02 24.16 2.71
C ILE A 37 22.07 23.07 2.40
N ASP A 38 21.67 21.80 2.35
CA ASP A 38 22.58 20.69 2.07
C ASP A 38 22.89 20.50 0.57
N ASN A 39 22.31 21.32 -0.32
CA ASN A 39 22.43 21.23 -1.78
C ASN A 39 22.00 19.88 -2.39
N LEU A 40 21.31 19.03 -1.63
CA LEU A 40 20.88 17.70 -2.05
C LEU A 40 19.36 17.52 -1.97
N ARG A 41 18.72 18.11 -0.95
CA ARG A 41 17.31 17.88 -0.64
C ARG A 41 16.54 19.18 -0.55
N HIS A 42 15.25 19.15 -0.85
CA HIS A 42 14.36 20.29 -0.66
C HIS A 42 14.00 20.42 0.82
N ASP A 43 14.31 21.58 1.40
CA ASP A 43 13.96 21.91 2.77
C ASP A 43 12.48 22.25 2.87
N VAL A 44 11.72 21.46 3.65
CA VAL A 44 10.28 21.62 3.80
C VAL A 44 9.91 21.76 5.27
N HIS A 45 9.10 22.78 5.56
CA HIS A 45 8.47 22.95 6.87
C HIS A 45 6.96 22.80 6.74
N LEU A 46 6.38 21.93 7.59
CA LEU A 46 4.94 21.69 7.66
C LEU A 46 4.34 22.43 8.87
N SER A 47 3.10 22.88 8.71
CA SER A 47 2.26 23.48 9.76
C SER A 47 2.39 22.76 11.12
N PRO A 48 2.77 23.47 12.20
CA PRO A 48 2.81 22.90 13.55
C PRO A 48 1.47 22.29 13.97
N LYS A 49 0.35 23.00 13.75
CA LYS A 49 -1.01 22.52 14.06
C LYS A 49 -1.33 21.24 13.30
N PHE A 50 -0.99 21.16 12.00
CA PHE A 50 -1.12 19.93 11.24
C PHE A 50 -0.28 18.79 11.84
N THR A 51 1.00 19.01 12.12
CA THR A 51 1.88 17.94 12.61
C THR A 51 1.41 17.38 13.96
N GLU A 52 0.93 18.24 14.87
CA GLU A 52 0.37 17.82 16.15
C GLU A 52 -0.91 16.99 15.97
N MET A 53 -1.84 17.48 15.16
CA MET A 53 -3.10 16.77 14.90
C MET A 53 -2.88 15.44 14.17
N ALA A 54 -1.93 15.39 13.23
CA ALA A 54 -1.54 14.18 12.53
C ALA A 54 -0.96 13.14 13.49
N ARG A 55 -0.01 13.53 14.36
CA ARG A 55 0.54 12.64 15.41
C ARG A 55 -0.55 12.08 16.30
N ALA A 56 -1.44 12.94 16.79
CA ALA A 56 -2.55 12.53 17.65
C ALA A 56 -3.51 11.58 16.90
N HIS A 57 -3.80 11.82 15.63
CA HIS A 57 -4.64 10.96 14.81
C HIS A 57 -4.00 9.59 14.57
N VAL A 58 -2.73 9.55 14.17
CA VAL A 58 -1.97 8.30 13.96
C VAL A 58 -1.88 7.48 15.25
N ALA A 59 -1.58 8.13 16.39
CA ALA A 59 -1.54 7.46 17.69
C ALA A 59 -2.89 6.83 18.08
N ARG A 60 -4.01 7.53 17.82
CA ARG A 60 -5.37 6.98 18.05
C ARG A 60 -5.63 5.76 17.18
N LEU A 61 -5.33 5.82 15.88
CA LEU A 61 -5.51 4.67 14.99
C LEU A 61 -4.66 3.46 15.41
N ILE A 62 -3.41 3.70 15.82
CA ILE A 62 -2.53 2.64 16.35
C ILE A 62 -3.12 2.03 17.62
N ALA A 63 -3.58 2.86 18.56
CA ALA A 63 -4.20 2.37 19.78
C ALA A 63 -5.47 1.55 19.50
N ARG A 64 -6.28 1.99 18.53
CA ARG A 64 -7.50 1.31 18.08
C ARG A 64 -7.20 -0.04 17.48
N HIS A 65 -6.38 -0.08 16.43
CA HIS A 65 -6.03 -1.32 15.72
C HIS A 65 -5.20 -2.28 16.58
N GLY A 66 -4.56 -1.74 17.62
CA GLY A 66 -3.81 -2.48 18.62
C GLY A 66 -4.61 -3.00 19.81
N ASP A 67 -5.90 -2.64 19.90
CA ASP A 67 -6.79 -2.97 21.03
C ASP A 67 -6.29 -2.46 22.40
N VAL A 68 -5.57 -1.33 22.43
CA VAL A 68 -4.99 -0.73 23.66
C VAL A 68 -5.63 0.60 24.06
N GLU A 69 -6.62 1.12 23.33
CA GLU A 69 -7.35 2.35 23.71
C GLU A 69 -7.91 2.27 25.14
N GLY A 70 -8.55 1.15 25.50
CA GLY A 70 -9.11 0.97 26.86
C GLY A 70 -8.04 0.88 27.96
N LEU A 71 -6.83 0.40 27.63
CA LEU A 71 -5.70 0.37 28.56
C LEU A 71 -5.19 1.79 28.82
N LEU A 72 -5.09 2.60 27.76
CA LEU A 72 -4.64 3.99 27.84
C LEU A 72 -5.71 4.92 28.43
N ALA A 73 -7.00 4.62 28.24
CA ALA A 73 -8.08 5.39 28.86
C ALA A 73 -8.12 5.27 30.39
N ALA A 74 -7.57 4.18 30.95
CA ALA A 74 -7.41 3.99 32.39
C ALA A 74 -6.35 4.92 33.02
N GLU A 75 -5.58 5.65 32.21
CA GLU A 75 -4.62 6.69 32.60
C GLU A 75 -5.31 8.01 32.98
N ALA A 76 -6.56 8.24 32.54
CA ALA A 76 -7.32 9.41 32.95
C ALA A 76 -7.69 9.27 34.44
N PRO A 77 -7.36 10.26 35.31
CA PRO A 77 -7.79 10.21 36.69
C PRO A 77 -9.30 10.04 36.71
N ALA A 78 -9.79 9.06 37.47
CA ALA A 78 -11.21 8.88 37.70
C ALA A 78 -11.79 10.23 38.09
N ALA A 79 -12.58 10.83 37.19
CA ALA A 79 -13.24 12.09 37.47
C ALA A 79 -14.03 11.88 38.76
N VAL A 80 -13.69 12.66 39.79
CA VAL A 80 -14.38 12.69 41.07
C VAL A 80 -15.89 12.70 40.78
N PRO A 81 -16.69 11.75 41.31
CA PRO A 81 -18.12 11.76 41.05
C PRO A 81 -18.69 13.06 41.60
N ARG A 82 -19.04 13.99 40.70
CA ARG A 82 -19.78 15.19 41.05
C ARG A 82 -21.12 14.75 41.63
N THR A 83 -21.32 15.04 42.90
CA THR A 83 -22.52 14.77 43.66
C THR A 83 -23.77 15.27 42.92
N ALA A 84 -24.73 14.37 42.72
CA ALA A 84 -25.92 14.56 41.90
C ALA A 84 -27.04 15.40 42.56
N PHE A 85 -26.70 16.46 43.31
CA PHE A 85 -27.68 17.16 44.15
C PHE A 85 -27.80 18.68 43.97
N LEU A 86 -27.14 19.29 42.98
CA LEU A 86 -27.15 20.76 42.83
C LEU A 86 -27.31 21.30 41.40
N ASN A 87 -27.99 20.57 40.51
CA ASN A 87 -28.33 21.05 39.15
C ASN A 87 -29.84 21.26 38.93
N LYS A 88 -30.57 21.74 39.94
CA LYS A 88 -31.92 22.30 39.76
C LYS A 88 -31.91 23.77 40.15
N LEU A 89 -31.22 24.60 39.37
CA LEU A 89 -31.45 26.05 39.23
C LEU A 89 -30.28 26.64 38.42
N THR A 90 -30.32 26.49 37.10
CA THR A 90 -29.68 27.42 36.16
C THR A 90 -30.24 27.16 34.76
N THR A 91 -31.08 28.12 34.37
CA THR A 91 -31.43 28.56 33.02
C THR A 91 -30.80 27.84 31.82
N VAL A 92 -31.69 27.42 30.93
CA VAL A 92 -31.44 26.95 29.57
C VAL A 92 -30.62 27.98 28.79
N ILE A 93 -29.31 27.74 28.66
CA ILE A 93 -28.46 28.36 27.64
C ILE A 93 -28.46 27.41 26.45
N LYS A 94 -28.98 27.88 25.31
CA LYS A 94 -28.86 27.21 24.01
C LYS A 94 -27.38 26.88 23.74
N PRO A 95 -27.01 25.64 23.36
CA PRO A 95 -25.64 25.35 22.96
C PRO A 95 -25.38 25.90 21.55
N GLY A 96 -25.11 27.20 21.48
CA GLY A 96 -24.47 27.84 20.34
C GLY A 96 -22.94 27.76 20.48
N SER A 97 -22.29 27.26 19.43
CA SER A 97 -20.85 27.36 19.14
C SER A 97 -19.87 26.98 20.25
N LYS A 98 -19.69 25.68 20.48
CA LYS A 98 -18.35 25.16 20.76
C LYS A 98 -17.86 24.59 19.45
N SER A 99 -16.88 25.24 18.82
CA SER A 99 -16.14 24.69 17.69
C SER A 99 -15.72 23.27 18.06
N GLU A 100 -16.29 22.26 17.39
CA GLU A 100 -15.72 20.92 17.47
C GLU A 100 -14.23 21.04 17.08
N PRO A 101 -13.32 20.34 17.77
CA PRO A 101 -11.94 20.30 17.33
C PRO A 101 -11.94 19.83 15.87
N ALA A 102 -11.35 20.62 14.99
CA ALA A 102 -11.38 20.37 13.55
C ALA A 102 -11.01 18.91 13.28
N ASP A 103 -11.81 18.19 12.49
CA ASP A 103 -11.50 16.81 12.14
C ASP A 103 -10.17 16.77 11.35
N PHE A 104 -9.36 15.74 11.56
CA PHE A 104 -8.05 15.62 10.90
C PHE A 104 -8.16 15.71 9.37
N LYS A 105 -9.24 15.15 8.79
CA LYS A 105 -9.55 15.29 7.36
C LYS A 105 -9.61 16.75 6.93
N SER A 106 -10.26 17.60 7.72
CA SER A 106 -10.44 19.02 7.40
C SER A 106 -9.11 19.78 7.40
N VAL A 107 -8.25 19.52 8.39
CA VAL A 107 -6.94 20.18 8.51
C VAL A 107 -5.97 19.70 7.42
N LEU A 108 -5.95 18.40 7.13
CA LEU A 108 -5.17 17.84 6.03
C LEU A 108 -5.62 18.40 4.67
N THR A 109 -6.94 18.52 4.46
CA THR A 109 -7.50 19.14 3.25
C THR A 109 -7.10 20.60 3.15
N ALA A 110 -7.24 21.37 4.23
CA ALA A 110 -6.87 22.79 4.27
C ALA A 110 -5.39 23.00 3.97
N LEU A 111 -4.50 22.16 4.51
CA LEU A 111 -3.06 22.21 4.21
C LEU A 111 -2.78 21.97 2.73
N HIS A 112 -3.39 20.94 2.13
CA HIS A 112 -3.21 20.65 0.70
C HIS A 112 -3.79 21.74 -0.20
N VAL A 113 -4.95 22.31 0.17
CA VAL A 113 -5.53 23.44 -0.56
C VAL A 113 -4.63 24.68 -0.48
N ALA A 114 -4.04 24.96 0.69
CA ALA A 114 -3.08 26.05 0.85
C ALA A 114 -1.82 25.84 -0.02
N ALA A 115 -1.28 24.62 -0.06
CA ALA A 115 -0.17 24.27 -0.94
C ALA A 115 -0.52 24.47 -2.43
N LEU A 116 -1.71 24.04 -2.85
CA LEU A 116 -2.19 24.22 -4.22
C LEU A 116 -2.47 25.69 -4.56
N ASN A 117 -2.89 26.51 -3.59
CA ASN A 117 -3.02 27.97 -3.76
C ASN A 117 -1.65 28.60 -4.01
N ARG A 118 -0.66 28.22 -3.20
CA ARG A 118 0.73 28.69 -3.35
C ARG A 118 1.30 28.29 -4.71
N ALA A 119 1.16 27.02 -5.09
CA ALA A 119 1.57 26.51 -6.39
C ALA A 119 0.96 27.34 -7.54
N LYS A 120 -0.31 27.77 -7.41
CA LYS A 120 -0.96 28.60 -8.43
C LYS A 120 -0.44 30.04 -8.44
N ALA A 121 -0.18 30.62 -7.27
CA ALA A 121 0.38 31.97 -7.15
C ALA A 121 1.79 32.05 -7.77
N GLU A 122 2.60 31.02 -7.59
CA GLU A 122 3.95 30.90 -8.16
C GLU A 122 3.96 30.27 -9.56
N ASN A 123 2.79 29.94 -10.11
CA ASN A 123 2.60 29.26 -11.39
C ASN A 123 3.48 28.01 -11.58
N ASN A 124 3.71 27.26 -10.51
CA ASN A 124 4.56 26.06 -10.48
C ASN A 124 3.84 24.91 -9.74
N VAL A 125 3.32 23.96 -10.51
CA VAL A 125 2.57 22.80 -9.98
C VAL A 125 3.45 21.85 -9.16
N THR A 126 4.77 21.86 -9.38
CA THR A 126 5.73 21.02 -8.64
C THR A 126 5.74 21.37 -7.14
N ILE A 127 5.35 22.60 -6.76
CA ILE A 127 5.19 23.00 -5.36
C ILE A 127 4.06 22.19 -4.66
N ASP A 128 2.95 21.94 -5.35
CA ASP A 128 1.87 21.08 -4.82
C ASP A 128 2.37 19.63 -4.68
N LEU A 129 3.15 19.15 -5.65
CA LEU A 129 3.75 17.82 -5.62
C LEU A 129 4.73 17.67 -4.43
N LEU A 130 5.62 18.65 -4.22
CA LEU A 130 6.53 18.70 -3.07
C LEU A 130 5.77 18.66 -1.74
N ALA A 131 4.72 19.47 -1.60
CA ALA A 131 3.91 19.51 -0.38
C ALA A 131 3.30 18.14 -0.05
N ARG A 132 2.80 17.45 -1.07
CA ARG A 132 2.18 16.13 -0.90
C ARG A 132 3.19 15.05 -0.56
N LEU A 133 4.35 15.06 -1.21
CA LEU A 133 5.44 14.15 -0.85
C LEU A 133 5.91 14.40 0.58
N ALA A 134 6.02 15.65 1.00
CA ALA A 134 6.37 16.00 2.37
C ALA A 134 5.35 15.48 3.39
N VAL A 135 4.05 15.59 3.10
CA VAL A 135 2.98 15.00 3.93
C VAL A 135 3.09 13.47 3.97
N VAL A 136 3.28 12.81 2.83
CA VAL A 136 3.46 11.34 2.78
C VAL A 136 4.70 10.91 3.58
N LYS A 137 5.84 11.60 3.39
CA LYS A 137 7.07 11.34 4.15
C LYS A 137 6.83 11.48 5.65
N PHE A 138 6.17 12.56 6.06
CA PHE A 138 5.85 12.82 7.46
C PHE A 138 4.96 11.71 8.04
N LEU A 139 3.89 11.32 7.36
CA LEU A 139 2.99 10.25 7.82
C LEU A 139 3.71 8.90 7.94
N ARG A 140 4.61 8.55 7.01
CA ARG A 140 5.43 7.34 7.07
C ARG A 140 6.36 7.32 8.30
N LEU A 141 7.00 8.45 8.61
CA LEU A 141 7.83 8.58 9.81
C LEU A 141 6.99 8.44 11.09
N GLU A 142 5.81 9.07 11.12
CA GLU A 142 4.95 9.02 12.29
C GLU A 142 4.29 7.64 12.52
N LEU A 143 4.03 6.83 11.48
CA LEU A 143 3.58 5.44 11.64
C LEU A 143 4.54 4.62 12.53
N ASN A 144 5.84 4.86 12.42
CA ASN A 144 6.86 4.20 13.22
C ASN A 144 7.03 4.86 14.60
N SER A 145 7.16 6.20 14.62
CA SER A 145 7.35 6.97 15.85
C SER A 145 6.18 6.79 16.82
N GLN A 146 4.94 6.93 16.35
CA GLN A 146 3.75 6.82 17.21
C GLN A 146 3.54 5.40 17.72
N PHE A 147 3.91 4.35 16.96
CA PHE A 147 3.86 2.98 17.48
C PHE A 147 4.78 2.81 18.70
N ALA A 148 6.02 3.28 18.59
CA ALA A 148 6.97 3.23 19.70
C ALA A 148 6.49 4.05 20.91
N GLN A 149 5.94 5.24 20.68
CA GLN A 149 5.39 6.08 21.75
C GLN A 149 4.19 5.43 22.46
N VAL A 150 3.25 4.84 21.71
CA VAL A 150 2.10 4.13 22.28
C VAL A 150 2.58 2.92 23.08
N LEU A 151 3.53 2.13 22.55
CA LEU A 151 4.11 1.00 23.25
C LEU A 151 4.75 1.43 24.58
N GLU A 152 5.48 2.54 24.60
CA GLU A 152 6.11 3.05 25.80
C GLU A 152 5.09 3.51 26.84
N ARG A 153 4.01 4.20 26.42
CA ARG A 153 2.89 4.53 27.33
C ARG A 153 2.26 3.28 27.94
N CYS A 154 2.04 2.24 27.12
CA CYS A 154 1.54 0.97 27.62
C CYS A 154 2.49 0.32 28.65
N ARG A 155 3.80 0.40 28.45
CA ARG A 155 4.82 -0.11 29.39
C ARG A 155 4.87 0.69 30.69
N MET A 156 4.77 2.01 30.62
CA MET A 156 4.68 2.88 31.81
C MET A 156 3.42 2.56 32.62
N MET A 157 2.28 2.35 31.94
CA MET A 157 1.05 1.89 32.59
C MET A 157 1.23 0.52 33.23
N LEU A 158 1.89 -0.44 32.61
CA LEU A 158 2.14 -1.74 33.25
C LEU A 158 2.94 -1.62 34.56
N LYS A 159 3.96 -0.76 34.59
CA LYS A 159 4.77 -0.51 35.79
C LYS A 159 3.93 0.03 36.94
N SER A 160 2.92 0.87 36.69
CA SER A 160 2.07 1.43 37.75
C SER A 160 1.13 0.39 38.40
N TYR A 161 0.92 -0.78 37.75
CA TYR A 161 0.12 -1.88 38.28
C TYR A 161 0.95 -2.99 38.95
N GLU A 162 2.28 -2.87 38.98
CA GLU A 162 3.15 -3.82 39.68
C GLU A 162 2.91 -3.73 41.19
N GLY A 163 2.32 -4.78 41.77
CA GLY A 163 2.11 -4.93 43.22
C GLY A 163 0.66 -4.76 43.72
N VAL A 164 -0.27 -4.20 42.93
CA VAL A 164 -1.61 -3.82 43.44
C VAL A 164 -2.70 -4.85 43.11
N ARG A 165 -2.66 -5.52 41.94
CA ARG A 165 -3.63 -6.57 41.53
C ARG A 165 -3.05 -7.56 40.51
N GLN A 166 -2.70 -8.77 40.94
CA GLN A 166 -2.03 -9.77 40.09
C GLN A 166 -2.81 -10.15 38.82
N GLN A 167 -4.14 -10.31 38.90
CA GLN A 167 -4.94 -10.78 37.76
C GLN A 167 -5.10 -9.73 36.65
N LYS A 168 -5.41 -8.47 36.99
CA LYS A 168 -5.49 -7.37 36.00
C LYS A 168 -4.12 -7.02 35.41
N ALA A 169 -3.07 -7.11 36.22
CA ALA A 169 -1.70 -6.93 35.73
C ALA A 169 -1.31 -8.01 34.71
N LEU A 170 -1.72 -9.27 34.91
CA LEU A 170 -1.49 -10.34 33.94
C LEU A 170 -2.22 -10.09 32.62
N GLU A 171 -3.50 -9.71 32.67
CA GLU A 171 -4.29 -9.39 31.48
C GLU A 171 -3.66 -8.23 30.67
N TYR A 172 -3.23 -7.18 31.36
CA TYR A 172 -2.57 -6.06 30.68
C TYR A 172 -1.23 -6.46 30.08
N ARG A 173 -0.44 -7.31 30.75
CA ARG A 173 0.82 -7.83 30.18
C ARG A 173 0.57 -8.60 28.88
N GLU A 174 -0.45 -9.45 28.85
CA GLU A 174 -0.84 -10.19 27.65
C GLU A 174 -1.26 -9.24 26.52
N ARG A 175 -2.08 -8.22 26.82
CA ARG A 175 -2.48 -7.21 25.83
C ARG A 175 -1.29 -6.44 25.25
N VAL A 176 -0.35 -6.01 26.09
CA VAL A 176 0.86 -5.29 25.63
C VAL A 176 1.79 -6.21 24.83
N ALA A 177 1.95 -7.46 25.23
CA ALA A 177 2.71 -8.44 24.46
C ALA A 177 2.08 -8.68 23.07
N SER A 178 0.76 -8.86 23.01
CA SER A 178 0.00 -8.99 21.77
C SER A 178 0.12 -7.74 20.89
N PHE A 179 0.03 -6.54 21.47
CA PHE A 179 0.26 -5.27 20.77
C PHE A 179 1.66 -5.21 20.13
N GLN A 180 2.70 -5.59 20.88
CA GLN A 180 4.08 -5.58 20.39
C GLN A 180 4.30 -6.57 19.24
N VAL A 181 3.77 -7.79 19.34
CA VAL A 181 3.90 -8.82 18.29
C VAL A 181 3.13 -8.44 17.03
N ARG A 182 1.96 -7.79 17.17
CA ARG A 182 1.10 -7.39 16.04
C ARG A 182 1.54 -6.08 15.36
N LYS A 183 2.75 -5.55 15.64
CA LYS A 183 3.26 -4.28 15.09
C LYS A 183 2.97 -4.09 13.59
N LYS A 184 3.40 -5.05 12.75
CA LYS A 184 3.24 -4.96 11.29
C LYS A 184 1.78 -4.87 10.86
N ILE A 185 0.90 -5.68 11.47
CA ILE A 185 -0.54 -5.69 11.16
C ILE A 185 -1.18 -4.36 11.56
N ILE A 186 -0.81 -3.82 12.73
CA ILE A 186 -1.32 -2.54 13.24
C ILE A 186 -0.89 -1.41 12.30
N GLN A 187 0.40 -1.33 11.97
CA GLN A 187 0.93 -0.31 11.06
C GLN A 187 0.31 -0.39 9.67
N ARG A 188 0.11 -1.60 9.13
CA ARG A 188 -0.60 -1.81 7.86
C ARG A 188 -2.02 -1.25 7.90
N LYS A 189 -2.82 -1.61 8.92
CA LYS A 189 -4.20 -1.13 9.06
C LYS A 189 -4.26 0.39 9.23
N THR A 190 -3.39 0.95 10.07
CA THR A 190 -3.28 2.41 10.24
C THR A 190 -2.88 3.09 8.92
N GLY A 191 -1.89 2.56 8.20
CA GLY A 191 -1.48 3.06 6.89
C GLY A 191 -2.59 2.97 5.85
N GLN A 192 -3.38 1.90 5.87
CA GLN A 192 -4.52 1.72 4.97
C GLN A 192 -5.63 2.76 5.23
N ASP A 193 -5.94 3.07 6.48
CA ASP A 193 -6.91 4.13 6.83
C ASP A 193 -6.43 5.52 6.37
N LEU A 194 -5.16 5.84 6.62
CA LEU A 194 -4.54 7.08 6.16
C LEU A 194 -4.51 7.18 4.63
N PHE A 195 -4.24 6.07 3.93
CA PHE A 195 -4.28 6.03 2.47
C PHE A 195 -5.68 6.30 1.94
N LEU A 196 -6.72 5.69 2.52
CA LEU A 196 -8.10 5.94 2.12
C LEU A 196 -8.46 7.41 2.33
N LEU A 197 -8.06 7.99 3.47
CA LEU A 197 -8.23 9.42 3.73
C LEU A 197 -7.57 10.30 2.66
N LEU A 198 -6.29 10.06 2.34
CA LEU A 198 -5.57 10.81 1.29
C LEU A 198 -6.25 10.68 -0.07
N ARG A 199 -6.66 9.46 -0.44
CA ARG A 199 -7.35 9.18 -1.69
C ARG A 199 -8.71 9.88 -1.77
N ASP A 200 -9.46 9.91 -0.67
CA ASP A 200 -10.77 10.56 -0.62
C ASP A 200 -10.61 12.08 -0.75
N ILE A 201 -9.63 12.69 -0.09
CA ILE A 201 -9.29 14.12 -0.25
C ILE A 201 -8.89 14.42 -1.70
N GLU A 202 -8.07 13.57 -2.31
CA GLU A 202 -7.68 13.70 -3.72
C GLU A 202 -8.90 13.70 -4.64
N LYS A 203 -9.79 12.72 -4.46
CA LYS A 203 -10.99 12.53 -5.29
C LYS A 203 -12.02 13.65 -5.11
N GLU A 204 -12.31 14.05 -3.88
CA GLU A 204 -13.38 15.00 -3.56
C GLU A 204 -12.99 16.46 -3.85
N THR A 205 -11.71 16.79 -3.64
CA THR A 205 -11.26 18.18 -3.61
C THR A 205 -10.12 18.43 -4.57
N LEU A 206 -8.98 17.77 -4.35
CA LEU A 206 -7.73 18.27 -4.91
C LEU A 206 -7.59 18.03 -6.41
N ALA A 207 -8.01 16.87 -6.94
CA ALA A 207 -7.92 16.58 -8.37
C ALA A 207 -8.76 17.56 -9.21
N ARG A 208 -9.97 17.92 -8.73
CA ARG A 208 -10.83 18.93 -9.37
C ARG A 208 -10.20 20.32 -9.30
N MET A 209 -9.67 20.72 -8.14
CA MET A 209 -9.03 22.02 -7.97
C MET A 209 -7.75 22.16 -8.79
N ARG A 210 -6.92 21.10 -8.87
CA ARG A 210 -5.71 21.07 -9.69
C ARG A 210 -6.06 21.26 -11.16
N ARG A 211 -7.04 20.49 -11.67
CA ARG A 211 -7.51 20.62 -13.05
C ARG A 211 -8.05 22.01 -13.37
N SER A 212 -8.83 22.59 -12.47
CA SER A 212 -9.36 23.95 -12.65
C SER A 212 -8.28 25.04 -12.71
N ARG A 213 -7.11 24.82 -12.09
CA ARG A 213 -6.05 25.84 -11.95
C ARG A 213 -4.93 25.71 -12.96
N PHE A 214 -4.64 24.48 -13.37
CA PHE A 214 -3.50 24.13 -14.22
C PHE A 214 -3.89 23.39 -15.51
N GLY A 215 -5.19 23.16 -15.76
CA GLY A 215 -5.69 22.38 -16.90
C GLY A 215 -5.60 20.88 -16.68
N GLU A 216 -5.76 20.08 -17.74
CA GLU A 216 -5.61 18.61 -17.71
C GLU A 216 -4.16 18.13 -17.59
N ASN A 217 -3.31 18.89 -16.92
CA ASN A 217 -1.94 18.53 -16.60
C ASN A 217 -1.90 17.69 -15.33
N ASP A 218 -2.56 16.52 -15.34
CA ASP A 218 -2.42 15.56 -14.25
C ASP A 218 -1.03 14.91 -14.36
N SER A 219 -0.06 15.45 -13.63
CA SER A 219 1.31 14.95 -13.71
C SER A 219 1.35 13.49 -13.26
N GLU A 220 2.17 12.67 -13.91
CA GLU A 220 2.40 11.29 -13.49
C GLU A 220 2.82 11.21 -12.01
N GLY A 221 3.54 12.21 -11.51
CA GLY A 221 3.91 12.33 -10.10
C GLY A 221 2.72 12.31 -9.14
N HIS A 222 1.59 12.92 -9.51
CA HIS A 222 0.37 12.90 -8.67
C HIS A 222 -0.30 11.52 -8.65
N LYS A 223 -0.23 10.77 -9.75
CA LYS A 223 -0.74 9.39 -9.82
C LYS A 223 0.07 8.44 -8.94
N LEU A 224 1.36 8.72 -8.70
CA LEU A 224 2.19 7.95 -7.77
C LEU A 224 1.74 8.11 -6.30
N LEU A 225 1.21 9.27 -5.93
CA LEU A 225 0.76 9.55 -4.56
C LEU A 225 -0.53 8.81 -4.17
N ILE A 226 -1.29 8.35 -5.15
CA ILE A 226 -2.47 7.48 -4.96
C ILE A 226 -2.16 5.99 -5.12
N ASN A 227 -0.88 5.63 -5.21
CA ASN A 227 -0.45 4.24 -5.16
C ASN A 227 -0.86 3.63 -3.82
N ARG A 228 -1.52 2.47 -3.83
CA ARG A 228 -1.96 1.80 -2.60
C ARG A 228 -0.80 1.39 -1.69
N LEU A 229 0.40 1.23 -2.25
CA LEU A 229 1.60 0.92 -1.48
C LEU A 229 2.27 2.15 -0.83
N VAL A 230 1.73 3.37 -1.04
CA VAL A 230 2.34 4.66 -0.59
C VAL A 230 2.63 4.72 0.92
N LEU A 231 1.87 4.01 1.76
CA LEU A 231 2.09 3.91 3.21
C LEU A 231 2.54 2.52 3.68
N SER A 232 2.85 1.62 2.75
CA SER A 232 3.53 0.36 3.05
C SER A 232 5.04 0.61 3.26
N GLU A 233 5.70 -0.20 4.09
CA GLU A 233 7.15 -0.09 4.31
C GLU A 233 7.93 -0.50 3.05
N ASP A 234 7.70 -1.71 2.55
CA ASP A 234 8.42 -2.31 1.41
C ASP A 234 7.50 -2.82 0.28
N GLY A 235 6.18 -2.65 0.43
CA GLY A 235 5.19 -3.15 -0.53
C GLY A 235 4.97 -4.66 -0.50
N ARG A 236 5.56 -5.40 0.46
CA ARG A 236 5.52 -6.88 0.54
C ARG A 236 4.61 -7.43 1.64
N ASP A 237 3.61 -6.65 2.04
CA ASP A 237 2.65 -7.08 3.06
C ASP A 237 1.71 -8.17 2.51
N ASP A 238 1.72 -9.34 3.14
CA ASP A 238 0.97 -10.53 2.69
C ASP A 238 -0.54 -10.27 2.62
N TYR A 239 -1.11 -9.55 3.60
CA TYR A 239 -2.55 -9.30 3.66
C TYR A 239 -2.96 -8.31 2.56
N LEU A 240 -2.20 -7.24 2.39
CA LEU A 240 -2.44 -6.27 1.33
C LEU A 240 -2.34 -6.94 -0.05
N CYS A 241 -1.34 -7.81 -0.24
CA CYS A 241 -1.17 -8.56 -1.48
C CYS A 241 -2.32 -9.55 -1.71
N ALA A 242 -2.74 -10.29 -0.68
CA ALA A 242 -3.87 -11.22 -0.76
C ALA A 242 -5.20 -10.52 -1.09
N GLU A 243 -5.42 -9.32 -0.53
CA GLU A 243 -6.67 -8.57 -0.70
C GLU A 243 -6.74 -7.78 -2.03
N GLN A 244 -5.60 -7.28 -2.52
CA GLN A 244 -5.56 -6.26 -3.59
C GLN A 244 -4.73 -6.65 -4.81
N TYR A 245 -3.86 -7.65 -4.69
CA TYR A 245 -2.93 -8.11 -5.72
C TYR A 245 -2.85 -9.65 -5.74
N VAL A 246 -1.63 -10.21 -5.77
CA VAL A 246 -1.33 -11.63 -5.62
C VAL A 246 -0.32 -11.82 -4.48
N MET A 247 -0.56 -12.80 -3.60
CA MET A 247 0.29 -13.10 -2.45
C MET A 247 1.50 -13.97 -2.85
N LEU A 248 2.50 -13.34 -3.46
CA LEU A 248 3.75 -13.98 -3.90
C LEU A 248 4.60 -14.50 -2.74
N GLY A 249 5.52 -15.42 -3.03
CA GLY A 249 6.45 -15.98 -2.06
C GLY A 249 7.37 -14.93 -1.45
N ASN A 250 7.58 -15.04 -0.13
CA ASN A 250 8.40 -14.12 0.65
C ASN A 250 9.64 -14.80 1.26
N TRP A 251 9.71 -16.13 1.26
CA TRP A 251 10.89 -16.88 1.71
C TRP A 251 11.81 -17.22 0.54
N GLU A 252 13.11 -17.36 0.80
CA GLU A 252 14.10 -17.63 -0.25
C GLU A 252 13.82 -18.91 -1.03
N ARG A 253 13.26 -19.92 -0.36
CA ARG A 253 12.88 -21.22 -0.93
C ARG A 253 11.58 -21.20 -1.74
N ASP A 254 10.81 -20.11 -1.69
CA ASP A 254 9.54 -20.05 -2.41
C ASP A 254 9.81 -19.91 -3.92
N PRO A 255 9.20 -20.74 -4.78
CA PRO A 255 9.43 -20.66 -6.22
C PRO A 255 8.66 -19.51 -6.89
N ASP A 256 7.62 -18.98 -6.25
CA ASP A 256 6.75 -17.92 -6.77
C ASP A 256 7.11 -16.52 -6.24
N ARG A 257 8.39 -16.27 -5.95
CA ARG A 257 8.87 -14.95 -5.51
C ARG A 257 8.70 -13.90 -6.61
N PHE A 258 8.56 -12.63 -6.22
CA PHE A 258 8.42 -11.51 -7.16
C PHE A 258 9.48 -11.48 -8.26
N ILE A 259 10.77 -11.62 -7.91
CA ILE A 259 11.87 -11.60 -8.88
C ILE A 259 11.71 -12.76 -9.88
N ARG A 260 11.39 -13.96 -9.39
CA ARG A 260 11.21 -15.14 -10.25
C ARG A 260 10.00 -15.00 -11.17
N MET A 261 8.87 -14.49 -10.65
CA MET A 261 7.68 -14.26 -11.48
C MET A 261 7.91 -13.16 -12.52
N ARG A 262 8.77 -12.17 -12.23
CA ARG A 262 9.21 -11.17 -13.22
C ARG A 262 10.03 -11.82 -14.34
N GLU A 263 11.03 -12.63 -13.99
CA GLU A 263 11.85 -13.38 -14.98
C GLU A 263 10.96 -14.24 -15.90
N ILE A 264 10.02 -14.99 -15.31
CA ILE A 264 9.07 -15.82 -16.07
C ILE A 264 8.17 -14.97 -16.98
N SER A 265 7.77 -13.77 -16.54
CA SER A 265 6.99 -12.84 -17.37
C SER A 265 7.82 -12.26 -18.52
N CYS A 266 9.10 -11.97 -18.30
CA CYS A 266 10.04 -11.56 -19.34
C CYS A 266 10.27 -12.67 -20.37
N GLU A 267 10.48 -13.91 -19.91
CA GLU A 267 10.59 -15.10 -20.75
C GLU A 267 9.33 -15.28 -21.61
N PHE A 268 8.15 -15.10 -21.00
CA PHE A 268 6.89 -15.13 -21.74
C PHE A 268 6.84 -14.09 -22.86
N LEU A 269 7.18 -12.82 -22.58
CA LEU A 269 7.20 -11.77 -23.60
C LEU A 269 8.14 -12.10 -24.77
N ARG A 270 9.36 -12.61 -24.48
CA ARG A 270 10.33 -13.02 -25.51
C ARG A 270 9.83 -14.21 -26.33
N SER A 271 9.07 -15.12 -25.72
CA SER A 271 8.49 -16.27 -26.44
C SER A 271 7.48 -15.87 -27.53
N LEU A 272 6.98 -14.62 -27.51
CA LEU A 272 6.00 -14.12 -28.47
C LEU A 272 6.62 -13.68 -29.81
N GLN A 273 7.92 -13.93 -30.02
CA GLN A 273 8.65 -13.61 -31.27
C GLN A 273 8.57 -12.12 -31.63
N MET A 274 8.50 -11.27 -30.61
CA MET A 274 8.63 -9.83 -30.76
C MET A 274 10.13 -9.47 -30.75
N ASP A 275 10.55 -8.50 -31.57
CA ASP A 275 11.89 -7.90 -31.46
C ASP A 275 11.98 -7.14 -30.13
N LEU A 276 12.35 -7.86 -29.07
CA LEU A 276 12.43 -7.37 -27.71
C LEU A 276 13.88 -7.35 -27.24
N PRO A 277 14.25 -6.40 -26.37
CA PRO A 277 15.57 -6.38 -25.75
C PRO A 277 15.92 -7.64 -24.96
N ASP A 278 17.21 -7.95 -24.95
CA ASP A 278 17.77 -9.04 -24.13
C ASP A 278 17.81 -8.68 -22.64
N ASP A 279 17.90 -7.39 -22.29
CA ASP A 279 17.88 -6.95 -20.89
C ASP A 279 16.45 -6.91 -20.33
N ASP A 280 16.21 -7.68 -19.26
CA ASP A 280 14.95 -7.67 -18.51
C ASP A 280 14.57 -6.26 -18.02
N ALA A 281 15.54 -5.40 -17.69
CA ALA A 281 15.27 -4.03 -17.24
C ALA A 281 14.59 -3.19 -18.33
N GLU A 282 14.88 -3.46 -19.59
CA GLU A 282 14.23 -2.78 -20.72
C GLU A 282 12.81 -3.31 -20.97
N LEU A 283 12.45 -4.47 -20.41
CA LEU A 283 11.09 -5.03 -20.50
C LEU A 283 10.10 -4.48 -19.47
N ASP A 284 10.61 -3.89 -18.39
CA ASP A 284 9.81 -3.32 -17.31
C ASP A 284 8.70 -2.37 -17.77
N PRO A 285 8.90 -1.50 -18.79
CA PRO A 285 7.85 -0.61 -19.26
C PRO A 285 6.59 -1.33 -19.75
N TRP A 286 6.71 -2.49 -20.38
CA TRP A 286 5.55 -3.29 -20.79
C TRP A 286 4.92 -4.03 -19.59
N LEU A 287 5.72 -4.46 -18.62
CA LEU A 287 5.21 -5.07 -17.38
C LEU A 287 4.50 -4.06 -16.47
N ASN A 288 4.84 -2.78 -16.61
CA ASN A 288 4.24 -1.68 -15.87
C ASN A 288 2.87 -1.24 -16.43
N ALA A 289 2.39 -1.82 -17.54
CA ALA A 289 1.09 -1.51 -18.13
C ALA A 289 0.13 -2.71 -17.96
N PRO A 290 -0.71 -2.75 -16.89
CA PRO A 290 -1.54 -3.92 -16.59
C PRO A 290 -2.59 -4.27 -17.64
N GLU A 291 -2.97 -3.31 -18.48
CA GLU A 291 -3.79 -3.49 -19.67
C GLU A 291 -3.19 -4.50 -20.66
N ASN A 292 -1.86 -4.63 -20.68
CA ASN A 292 -1.15 -5.60 -21.51
C ASN A 292 -1.54 -7.04 -21.16
N ALA A 293 -1.92 -7.34 -19.92
CA ALA A 293 -2.41 -8.68 -19.58
C ALA A 293 -3.66 -9.06 -20.40
N HIS A 294 -4.53 -8.10 -20.73
CA HIS A 294 -5.67 -8.37 -21.60
C HIS A 294 -5.23 -8.57 -23.06
N ALA A 295 -4.38 -7.70 -23.60
CA ALA A 295 -3.82 -7.85 -24.95
C ALA A 295 -3.08 -9.19 -25.13
N LEU A 296 -2.37 -9.63 -24.09
CA LEU A 296 -1.60 -10.87 -24.10
C LEU A 296 -2.49 -12.11 -24.04
N VAL A 297 -3.42 -12.21 -23.07
CA VAL A 297 -4.10 -13.48 -22.75
C VAL A 297 -5.62 -13.38 -22.59
N GLY A 298 -6.24 -12.27 -23.01
CA GLY A 298 -7.70 -12.12 -23.01
C GLY A 298 -8.35 -12.26 -21.63
N GLY A 299 -7.61 -11.98 -20.55
CA GLY A 299 -8.09 -12.15 -19.18
C GLY A 299 -8.33 -13.61 -18.74
N GLY A 300 -7.78 -14.59 -19.46
CA GLY A 300 -7.92 -16.02 -19.14
C GLY A 300 -9.14 -16.70 -19.77
N THR A 301 -9.98 -15.94 -20.49
CA THR A 301 -11.16 -16.46 -21.22
C THR A 301 -11.30 -15.75 -22.58
N PRO A 302 -10.32 -15.91 -23.49
CA PRO A 302 -10.33 -15.23 -24.79
C PRO A 302 -11.47 -15.73 -25.69
N SER A 303 -12.01 -14.82 -26.51
CA SER A 303 -13.12 -15.12 -27.42
C SER A 303 -12.63 -15.75 -28.74
N GLU A 304 -13.04 -16.97 -29.05
CA GLU A 304 -12.60 -17.63 -30.30
C GLU A 304 -13.28 -17.10 -31.56
N SER A 305 -14.25 -16.21 -31.41
CA SER A 305 -14.99 -15.61 -32.53
C SER A 305 -14.16 -14.64 -33.38
N SER A 306 -13.04 -14.11 -32.86
CA SER A 306 -12.18 -13.18 -33.58
C SER A 306 -10.78 -13.76 -33.83
N PRO A 307 -10.08 -13.31 -34.87
CA PRO A 307 -8.67 -13.66 -35.08
C PRO A 307 -7.78 -13.30 -33.88
N GLU A 308 -8.04 -12.14 -33.27
CA GLU A 308 -7.31 -11.68 -32.09
C GLU A 308 -7.55 -12.61 -30.89
N GLY A 309 -8.79 -13.00 -30.61
CA GLY A 309 -9.05 -13.89 -29.48
C GLY A 309 -8.54 -15.32 -29.69
N ARG A 310 -8.43 -15.81 -30.94
CA ARG A 310 -7.68 -17.03 -31.26
C ARG A 310 -6.18 -16.88 -30.96
N SER A 311 -5.59 -15.73 -31.28
CA SER A 311 -4.19 -15.41 -30.96
C SER A 311 -3.97 -15.30 -29.45
N GLN A 312 -4.87 -14.63 -28.72
CA GLN A 312 -4.85 -14.58 -27.25
C GLN A 312 -4.99 -15.97 -26.61
N LYS A 313 -5.81 -16.85 -27.18
CA LYS A 313 -5.93 -18.25 -26.71
C LYS A 313 -4.62 -19.01 -26.90
N ALA A 314 -3.96 -18.86 -28.04
CA ALA A 314 -2.65 -19.47 -28.27
C ALA A 314 -1.60 -18.95 -27.26
N ARG A 315 -1.54 -17.63 -27.05
CA ARG A 315 -0.65 -17.01 -26.05
C ARG A 315 -0.97 -17.45 -24.62
N LEU A 316 -2.24 -17.54 -24.25
CA LEU A 316 -2.66 -18.03 -22.93
C LEU A 316 -2.24 -19.48 -22.70
N LEU A 317 -2.35 -20.35 -23.71
CA LEU A 317 -1.88 -21.74 -23.61
C LEU A 317 -0.37 -21.80 -23.42
N SER A 318 0.40 -20.95 -24.11
CA SER A 318 1.85 -20.82 -23.90
C SER A 318 2.16 -20.35 -22.47
N TRP A 319 1.44 -19.35 -21.98
CA TRP A 319 1.59 -18.84 -20.62
C TRP A 319 1.31 -19.89 -19.54
N VAL A 320 0.23 -20.65 -19.68
CA VAL A 320 -0.11 -21.74 -18.75
C VAL A 320 1.00 -22.80 -18.75
N ARG A 321 1.46 -23.23 -19.93
CA ARG A 321 2.55 -24.20 -20.06
C ARG A 321 3.83 -23.69 -19.40
N LEU A 322 4.19 -22.43 -19.62
CA LEU A 322 5.37 -21.84 -18.99
C LEU A 322 5.28 -21.85 -17.46
N LEU A 323 4.12 -21.52 -16.87
CA LEU A 323 3.93 -21.60 -15.42
C LEU A 323 4.02 -23.04 -14.89
N GLU A 324 3.56 -24.02 -15.67
CA GLU A 324 3.65 -25.45 -15.34
C GLU A 324 5.08 -25.97 -15.44
N ASP A 325 5.79 -25.65 -16.52
CA ASP A 325 7.18 -26.05 -16.78
C ASP A 325 8.11 -25.45 -15.72
N GLN A 326 7.85 -24.21 -15.28
CA GLN A 326 8.57 -23.54 -14.20
C GLN A 326 8.12 -23.98 -12.80
N SER A 327 7.18 -24.93 -12.68
CA SER A 327 6.68 -25.49 -11.41
C SER A 327 6.12 -24.45 -10.44
N VAL A 328 5.50 -23.37 -10.95
CA VAL A 328 4.91 -22.29 -10.15
C VAL A 328 3.37 -22.26 -10.20
N MET A 329 2.75 -23.05 -11.08
CA MET A 329 1.30 -23.01 -11.29
C MET A 329 0.49 -23.31 -10.01
N GLU A 330 0.90 -24.31 -9.23
CA GLU A 330 0.24 -24.67 -7.97
C GLU A 330 0.32 -23.54 -6.93
N TYR A 331 1.45 -22.81 -6.88
CA TYR A 331 1.63 -21.66 -5.99
C TYR A 331 0.79 -20.45 -6.43
N VAL A 332 0.65 -20.24 -7.75
CA VAL A 332 -0.26 -19.24 -8.31
C VAL A 332 -1.71 -19.53 -7.90
N ILE A 333 -2.16 -20.79 -8.02
CA ILE A 333 -3.52 -21.19 -7.59
C ILE A 333 -3.67 -21.04 -6.08
N ALA A 334 -2.69 -21.51 -5.30
CA ALA A 334 -2.68 -21.40 -3.84
C ALA A 334 -2.76 -19.95 -3.34
N SER A 335 -2.15 -19.00 -4.05
CA SER A 335 -2.21 -17.56 -3.72
C SER A 335 -3.65 -17.03 -3.66
N TYR A 336 -4.55 -17.58 -4.48
CA TYR A 336 -5.97 -17.21 -4.48
C TYR A 336 -6.80 -18.05 -3.50
N GLU A 337 -6.49 -19.34 -3.38
CA GLU A 337 -7.19 -20.26 -2.48
C GLU A 337 -6.88 -20.01 -0.99
N ALA A 338 -5.75 -19.36 -0.69
CA ALA A 338 -5.39 -18.98 0.66
C ALA A 338 -6.19 -17.78 1.21
N VAL A 339 -6.71 -16.91 0.34
CA VAL A 339 -7.38 -15.64 0.76
C VAL A 339 -8.56 -15.89 1.69
N PRO A 340 -9.51 -16.81 1.41
CA PRO A 340 -10.64 -17.08 2.31
C PRO A 340 -10.22 -17.65 3.66
N LEU A 341 -9.03 -18.27 3.75
CA LEU A 341 -8.50 -18.88 4.97
C LEU A 341 -7.91 -17.85 5.94
N LEU A 342 -7.56 -16.65 5.45
CA LEU A 342 -6.89 -15.63 6.26
C LEU A 342 -7.77 -15.13 7.41
N SER A 343 -9.07 -14.96 7.20
CA SER A 343 -9.98 -14.48 8.25
C SER A 343 -10.12 -15.49 9.40
N GLU A 344 -9.99 -16.79 9.09
CA GLU A 344 -10.15 -17.88 10.06
C GLU A 344 -8.85 -18.18 10.82
N TYR A 345 -7.73 -18.34 10.11
CA TYR A 345 -6.51 -18.89 10.70
C TYR A 345 -5.41 -17.87 10.99
N SER A 346 -5.50 -16.65 10.45
CA SER A 346 -4.36 -15.73 10.46
C SER A 346 -4.03 -15.11 11.83
N SER A 347 -4.89 -15.31 12.83
CA SER A 347 -4.58 -14.95 14.22
C SER A 347 -3.41 -15.74 14.81
N ARG A 348 -3.14 -16.94 14.27
CA ARG A 348 -2.10 -17.86 14.76
C ARG A 348 -1.12 -18.30 13.70
N ILE A 349 -1.56 -18.33 12.44
CA ILE A 349 -0.81 -18.93 11.34
C ILE A 349 -0.45 -17.83 10.35
N ASN A 350 0.83 -17.76 10.00
CA ASN A 350 1.30 -16.77 9.05
C ASN A 350 0.65 -17.01 7.65
N PRO A 351 0.23 -15.97 6.91
CA PRO A 351 -0.39 -16.11 5.59
C PRO A 351 0.41 -16.92 4.57
N GLN A 352 1.74 -16.77 4.52
CA GLN A 352 2.61 -17.54 3.64
C GLN A 352 2.67 -19.01 4.06
N GLN A 353 2.59 -19.31 5.37
CA GLN A 353 2.50 -20.70 5.85
C GLN A 353 1.18 -21.35 5.41
N LEU A 354 0.08 -20.60 5.46
CA LEU A 354 -1.21 -21.07 4.95
C LEU A 354 -1.16 -21.33 3.44
N LYS A 355 -0.60 -20.40 2.65
CA LYS A 355 -0.43 -20.58 1.20
C LYS A 355 0.39 -21.83 0.89
N ASN A 356 1.57 -21.95 1.51
CA ASN A 356 2.49 -23.05 1.21
C ASN A 356 1.95 -24.40 1.69
N ALA A 357 1.13 -24.44 2.74
CA ALA A 357 0.40 -25.63 3.16
C ALA A 357 -0.63 -26.13 2.13
N LEU A 358 -1.06 -25.29 1.18
CA LEU A 358 -1.96 -25.74 0.09
C LEU A 358 -1.24 -26.51 -1.00
N VAL A 359 0.09 -26.43 -1.05
CA VAL A 359 0.93 -27.04 -2.09
C VAL A 359 1.82 -28.15 -1.50
N ASP A 360 2.43 -27.89 -0.35
CA ASP A 360 3.37 -28.80 0.30
C ASP A 360 2.72 -29.58 1.45
N ARG A 361 2.80 -30.92 1.36
CA ARG A 361 2.18 -31.82 2.34
C ARG A 361 2.81 -31.71 3.74
N THR A 362 4.11 -31.44 3.82
CA THR A 362 4.82 -31.32 5.10
C THR A 362 4.42 -30.03 5.83
N GLU A 363 4.30 -28.93 5.09
CA GLU A 363 3.79 -27.67 5.61
C GLU A 363 2.30 -27.79 5.99
N CYS A 364 1.51 -28.54 5.22
CA CYS A 364 0.11 -28.85 5.55
C CYS A 364 -0.02 -29.54 6.91
N SER A 365 0.75 -30.62 7.15
CA SER A 365 0.77 -31.30 8.45
C SER A 365 1.31 -30.44 9.59
N ARG A 366 2.16 -29.45 9.29
CA ARG A 366 2.64 -28.48 10.29
C ARG A 366 1.54 -27.49 10.67
N VAL A 367 0.85 -26.92 9.68
CA VAL A 367 -0.29 -26.02 9.88
C VAL A 367 -1.43 -26.72 10.60
N GLU A 368 -1.74 -27.97 10.26
CA GLU A 368 -2.75 -28.76 10.96
C GLU A 368 -2.45 -28.89 12.47
N ARG A 369 -1.21 -29.23 12.83
CA ARG A 369 -0.81 -29.32 14.24
C ARG A 369 -0.99 -28.00 14.97
N LEU A 370 -0.63 -26.87 14.35
CA LEU A 370 -0.84 -25.53 14.91
C LEU A 370 -2.33 -25.20 15.10
N ILE A 371 -3.19 -25.65 14.19
CA ILE A 371 -4.65 -25.51 14.32
C ILE A 371 -5.16 -26.32 15.53
N GLN A 372 -4.73 -27.58 15.65
CA GLN A 372 -5.16 -28.51 16.71
C GLN A 372 -4.67 -28.07 18.10
N GLU A 373 -3.41 -27.62 18.22
CA GLU A 373 -2.87 -27.05 19.46
C GLU A 373 -3.67 -25.82 19.94
N GLY A 374 -4.35 -25.13 19.03
CA GLY A 374 -5.21 -24.01 19.35
C GLY A 374 -6.60 -24.36 19.88
N GLY A 375 -7.02 -25.63 19.76
CA GLY A 375 -8.23 -26.22 20.37
C GLY A 375 -9.59 -25.64 19.94
N ARG A 376 -9.63 -24.55 19.15
CA ARG A 376 -10.86 -23.81 18.80
C ARG A 376 -11.20 -23.80 17.31
N LEU A 377 -10.29 -24.26 16.45
CA LEU A 377 -10.43 -24.19 15.00
C LEU A 377 -10.38 -25.58 14.36
N SER A 378 -11.12 -25.78 13.28
CA SER A 378 -11.13 -27.03 12.51
C SER A 378 -10.19 -26.92 11.29
N ALA A 379 -9.58 -28.04 10.86
CA ALA A 379 -8.75 -28.09 9.65
C ALA A 379 -9.56 -28.33 8.35
N ASN A 380 -10.89 -28.45 8.42
CA ASN A 380 -11.72 -28.82 7.28
C ASN A 380 -11.60 -27.83 6.10
N ASN A 381 -11.60 -26.52 6.37
CA ASN A 381 -11.49 -25.50 5.31
C ASN A 381 -10.11 -25.50 4.66
N LEU A 382 -9.05 -25.78 5.43
CA LEU A 382 -7.69 -26.01 4.91
C LEU A 382 -7.67 -27.19 3.94
N TYR A 383 -8.22 -28.35 4.34
CA TYR A 383 -8.27 -29.53 3.47
C TYR A 383 -9.12 -29.33 2.22
N ALA A 384 -10.24 -28.61 2.34
CA ALA A 384 -11.04 -28.25 1.19
C ALA A 384 -10.25 -27.38 0.20
N ALA A 385 -9.44 -26.43 0.68
CA ALA A 385 -8.58 -25.61 -0.16
C ALA A 385 -7.46 -26.41 -0.82
N VAL A 386 -6.78 -27.31 -0.09
CA VAL A 386 -5.80 -28.26 -0.64
C VAL A 386 -6.43 -29.08 -1.79
N GLY A 387 -7.65 -29.59 -1.58
CA GLY A 387 -8.39 -30.30 -2.62
C GLY A 387 -8.67 -29.45 -3.85
N ARG A 388 -9.02 -28.17 -3.69
CA ARG A 388 -9.27 -27.24 -4.82
C ARG A 388 -8.00 -26.95 -5.61
N VAL A 389 -6.87 -26.71 -4.94
CA VAL A 389 -5.56 -26.56 -5.60
C VAL A 389 -5.21 -27.84 -6.38
N ALA A 390 -5.34 -29.00 -5.74
CA ALA A 390 -5.02 -30.28 -6.34
C ALA A 390 -5.92 -30.66 -7.54
N SER A 391 -7.18 -30.21 -7.56
CA SER A 391 -8.15 -30.53 -8.62
C SER A 391 -8.27 -29.48 -9.74
N CYS A 392 -7.65 -28.31 -9.59
CA CYS A 392 -7.68 -27.24 -10.60
C CYS A 392 -6.96 -27.67 -11.89
N ARG A 393 -7.69 -27.82 -13.01
CA ARG A 393 -7.17 -28.32 -14.30
C ARG A 393 -7.80 -27.58 -15.49
N GLY A 394 -7.20 -27.72 -16.67
CA GLY A 394 -7.78 -27.28 -17.95
C GLY A 394 -8.17 -25.80 -17.97
N SER A 395 -9.45 -25.52 -18.24
CA SER A 395 -9.96 -24.15 -18.35
C SER A 395 -9.88 -23.35 -17.04
N ASP A 396 -9.92 -24.00 -15.88
CA ASP A 396 -9.76 -23.33 -14.60
C ASP A 396 -8.33 -22.83 -14.41
N ARG A 397 -7.33 -23.63 -14.82
CA ARG A 397 -5.92 -23.20 -14.86
C ARG A 397 -5.73 -22.00 -15.77
N ALA A 398 -6.33 -22.02 -16.96
CA ALA A 398 -6.26 -20.90 -17.90
C ALA A 398 -6.88 -19.62 -17.33
N ARG A 399 -8.03 -19.72 -16.66
CA ARG A 399 -8.68 -18.58 -15.99
C ARG A 399 -7.82 -18.01 -14.88
N VAL A 400 -7.25 -18.88 -14.03
CA VAL A 400 -6.37 -18.47 -12.94
C VAL A 400 -5.08 -17.84 -13.47
N ALA A 401 -4.44 -18.42 -14.49
CA ALA A 401 -3.23 -17.89 -15.10
C ALA A 401 -3.43 -16.51 -15.75
N GLY A 402 -4.58 -16.29 -16.41
CA GLY A 402 -4.92 -15.00 -16.98
C GLY A 402 -5.21 -13.93 -15.92
N ARG A 403 -5.91 -14.31 -14.84
CA ARG A 403 -6.10 -13.45 -13.67
C ARG A 403 -4.75 -13.11 -13.02
N PHE A 404 -3.89 -14.12 -12.87
CA PHE A 404 -2.57 -13.98 -12.29
C PHE A 404 -1.71 -12.97 -13.04
N LEU A 405 -1.61 -13.10 -14.37
CA LEU A 405 -0.81 -12.15 -15.16
C LEU A 405 -1.29 -10.71 -14.93
N ARG A 406 -2.60 -10.45 -14.97
CA ARG A 406 -3.16 -9.12 -14.69
C ARG A 406 -2.82 -8.62 -13.30
N ASP A 407 -3.04 -9.45 -12.27
CA ASP A 407 -2.81 -9.06 -10.88
C ASP A 407 -1.31 -8.86 -10.60
N PHE A 408 -0.45 -9.66 -11.23
CA PHE A 408 1.01 -9.53 -11.20
C PHE A 408 1.48 -8.24 -11.88
N LEU A 409 1.02 -7.91 -13.10
CA LEU A 409 1.40 -6.65 -13.76
C LEU A 409 0.95 -5.42 -12.96
N ARG A 410 -0.24 -5.48 -12.32
CA ARG A 410 -0.68 -4.41 -11.39
C ARG A 410 0.27 -4.26 -10.22
N TYR A 411 0.67 -5.37 -9.61
CA TYR A 411 1.60 -5.37 -8.49
C TYR A 411 2.99 -4.87 -8.92
N HIS A 412 3.52 -5.36 -10.05
CA HIS A 412 4.78 -4.92 -10.64
C HIS A 412 4.80 -3.41 -10.87
N ARG A 413 3.79 -2.87 -11.56
CA ARG A 413 3.65 -1.42 -11.76
C ARG A 413 3.65 -0.68 -10.44
N ASP A 414 2.83 -1.10 -9.48
CA ASP A 414 2.69 -0.37 -8.22
C ASP A 414 3.95 -0.48 -7.34
N MET A 415 4.73 -1.55 -7.47
CA MET A 415 6.08 -1.67 -6.90
C MET A 415 7.06 -0.69 -7.56
N ARG A 416 7.11 -0.60 -8.90
CA ARG A 416 7.95 0.40 -9.60
C ARG A 416 7.53 1.83 -9.27
N ARG A 417 6.24 2.08 -9.11
CA ARG A 417 5.71 3.37 -8.62
C ARG A 417 6.14 3.66 -7.18
N LEU A 418 6.19 2.65 -6.32
CA LEU A 418 6.68 2.78 -4.95
C LEU A 418 8.18 3.10 -4.91
N GLU A 419 8.99 2.47 -5.78
CA GLU A 419 10.42 2.76 -5.92
C GLU A 419 10.68 4.21 -6.37
N ALA A 420 9.96 4.66 -7.41
CA ALA A 420 10.03 6.05 -7.87
C ALA A 420 9.61 7.05 -6.77
N LEU A 421 8.54 6.72 -6.03
CA LEU A 421 8.10 7.51 -4.89
C LEU A 421 9.16 7.54 -3.79
N ASN A 422 9.73 6.40 -3.39
CA ASN A 422 10.75 6.32 -2.34
C ASN A 422 11.95 7.22 -2.68
N SER A 423 12.42 7.13 -3.92
CA SER A 423 13.51 7.97 -4.44
C SER A 423 13.17 9.47 -4.32
N ALA A 424 11.92 9.85 -4.62
CA ALA A 424 11.45 11.22 -4.47
C ALA A 424 11.23 11.66 -3.01
N LEU A 425 10.94 10.74 -2.10
CA LEU A 425 10.84 11.06 -0.67
C LEU A 425 12.24 11.32 -0.09
N ASP A 426 13.28 10.65 -0.58
CA ASP A 426 14.66 10.84 -0.12
C ASP A 426 15.21 12.23 -0.45
N SER A 427 14.71 12.87 -1.51
CA SER A 427 15.05 14.25 -1.86
C SER A 427 14.37 15.31 -0.99
N ILE A 428 13.61 14.95 0.05
CA ILE A 428 12.91 15.90 0.92
C ILE A 428 13.53 15.93 2.31
N ASN A 429 13.84 17.11 2.83
CA ASN A 429 14.28 17.31 4.20
C ASN A 429 13.16 17.98 5.03
N LEU A 430 12.55 17.23 5.95
CA LEU A 430 11.51 17.76 6.83
C LEU A 430 12.14 18.50 8.01
N ILE A 431 12.04 19.82 8.03
CA ILE A 431 12.64 20.68 9.06
C ILE A 431 11.68 20.87 10.24
N GLY A 432 12.04 20.28 11.38
CA GLY A 432 11.42 20.56 12.68
C GLY A 432 12.24 21.50 13.59
N ASN A 433 13.51 21.77 13.26
CA ASN A 433 14.42 22.59 14.08
C ASN A 433 14.34 24.07 13.68
N ALA A 434 14.09 24.95 14.65
CA ALA A 434 13.99 26.40 14.45
C ALA A 434 15.25 27.01 13.80
N LYS A 435 16.45 26.57 14.20
CA LYS A 435 17.72 27.07 13.65
C LYS A 435 17.89 26.72 12.18
N LEU A 436 17.61 25.48 11.80
CA LEU A 436 17.68 25.06 10.39
C LEU A 436 16.58 25.72 9.55
N ARG A 437 15.40 25.94 10.14
CA ARG A 437 14.31 26.68 9.49
C ARG A 437 14.73 28.12 9.17
N GLU A 438 15.29 28.83 10.15
CA GLU A 438 15.77 30.20 9.96
C GLU A 438 16.87 30.27 8.90
N LEU A 439 17.87 29.39 8.96
CA LEU A 439 18.94 29.33 7.97
C LEU A 439 18.41 29.09 6.54
N SER A 440 17.45 28.17 6.38
CA SER A 440 16.89 27.84 5.07
C SER A 440 15.98 28.97 4.55
N ALA A 441 15.28 29.65 5.46
CA ALA A 441 14.45 30.81 5.13
C ALA A 441 15.29 32.01 4.66
N VAL A 442 16.39 32.32 5.37
CA VAL A 442 17.32 33.40 5.00
C VAL A 442 17.96 33.15 3.62
N ASN A 443 18.22 31.88 3.28
CA ASN A 443 18.78 31.49 1.99
C ASN A 443 17.73 31.39 0.86
N GLY A 444 16.44 31.61 1.14
CA GLY A 444 15.37 31.50 0.14
C GLY A 444 15.12 30.06 -0.37
N THR A 445 15.59 29.05 0.37
CA THR A 445 15.50 27.63 -0.02
C THR A 445 14.40 26.86 0.72
N LEU A 446 13.71 27.52 1.66
CA LEU A 446 12.69 26.90 2.50
C LEU A 446 11.30 26.89 1.83
N TYR A 447 10.71 25.70 1.72
CA TYR A 447 9.31 25.52 1.35
C TYR A 447 8.43 25.37 2.59
N GLU A 448 7.76 26.47 2.98
CA GLU A 448 6.77 26.44 4.06
C GLU A 448 5.35 26.13 3.57
N PHE A 449 4.74 25.10 4.16
CA PHE A 449 3.33 24.75 3.96
C PHE A 449 2.58 24.91 5.27
N LEU A 450 1.94 26.07 5.43
CA LEU A 450 1.25 26.51 6.64
C LEU A 450 -0.26 26.56 6.41
N LEU A 451 -1.04 26.31 7.47
CA LEU A 451 -2.49 26.54 7.44
C LEU A 451 -2.77 28.04 7.29
N GLN A 452 -3.96 28.39 6.79
CA GLN A 452 -4.32 29.79 6.54
C GLN A 452 -4.19 30.67 7.80
N GLU A 453 -4.54 30.14 8.96
CA GLU A 453 -4.42 30.81 10.27
C GLU A 453 -2.96 31.07 10.70
N GLU A 454 -2.01 30.32 10.14
CA GLU A 454 -0.57 30.39 10.47
C GLU A 454 0.22 31.20 9.44
N GLN A 455 -0.41 31.62 8.34
CA GLN A 455 0.24 32.43 7.31
C GLN A 455 0.37 33.87 7.81
N LYS A 456 1.57 34.43 7.70
CA LYS A 456 1.80 35.85 7.96
C LYS A 456 0.98 36.71 6.98
N PRO A 457 0.45 37.87 7.42
CA PRO A 457 -0.20 38.83 6.53
C PRO A 457 0.72 39.21 5.37
N ALA A 458 0.16 39.42 4.17
CA ALA A 458 0.91 39.69 2.94
C ALA A 458 1.85 40.93 3.04
N GLU A 459 1.58 41.84 3.98
CA GLU A 459 2.36 43.06 4.21
C GLU A 459 3.76 42.82 4.80
N GLU A 460 4.04 41.65 5.41
CA GLU A 460 5.38 41.30 5.91
C GLU A 460 6.25 40.53 4.91
N ARG A 461 5.74 40.16 3.73
CA ARG A 461 6.51 39.44 2.68
C ARG A 461 7.24 40.37 1.71
N VAL A 462 7.28 41.67 2.00
CA VAL A 462 7.91 42.69 1.16
C VAL A 462 9.41 42.80 1.49
N LEU A 463 10.21 42.40 0.49
CA LEU A 463 11.60 42.79 0.17
C LEU A 463 12.76 42.18 0.98
N GLY A 464 13.41 41.20 0.35
CA GLY A 464 14.88 41.17 0.25
C GLY A 464 15.25 41.25 -1.22
N HIS A 465 15.77 42.41 -1.64
CA HIS A 465 16.39 42.61 -2.96
C HIS A 465 17.70 41.84 -3.09
#